data_AF-A0A7T0BZ45-F1
#
_entry.id   AF-A0A7T0BZ45-F1
#
_cell.length_a   1.000
_cell.length_b   1.000
_cell.length_c   1.000
_cell.angle_alpha   90.00
_cell.angle_beta   90.00
_cell.angle_gamma   90.00
#
_symmetry.space_group_name_H-M   'P 1'
#
loop_
_entity.id
_entity.type
_entity.pdbx_description
1 polymer ?
#
loop_
_entity_poly.entity_id
_entity_poly.type
_entity_poly.pdbx_seq_one_letter_code
_entity_poly.pdbx_strand_id
1 'polypeptide(L)'
;MKTCWILLLILLFPVSANAHNKPLLKKVYKLAEKFEVKRGKELFQKNGCAMCHGEDGSGNGPMASSLKNHPRNFQNYYEMHRMPDVRIEQAIREGLEGTAMPAFPDFSDKELIDLTQYLRSFMIDSYTTVDICLYEKSVLEASGAPQGYHVEVDEPERLEFKKRGDKITFQIKNWGKFLGKKSWRTHLRIMKGERIVSLVSIKVKPCLGKIEQLVKSLSE
;
A
#
# COMPACT_ATOMS: atom_id res chain seq x y z
N MET A 1 -14.16 -0.67 81.29
CA MET A 1 -14.26 0.36 80.22
C MET A 1 -13.13 0.06 79.23
N LYS A 2 -13.44 -0.57 78.09
CA LYS A 2 -13.34 0.00 76.70
C LYS A 2 -11.89 0.40 76.35
N THR A 3 -11.18 -0.14 75.35
CA THR A 3 -11.58 -0.65 74.02
C THR A 3 -10.38 -1.29 73.30
N CYS A 4 -10.63 -2.45 72.66
CA CYS A 4 -10.34 -2.75 71.25
C CYS A 4 -8.89 -2.66 70.71
N TRP A 5 -8.20 -3.81 70.65
CA TRP A 5 -7.09 -4.06 69.72
C TRP A 5 -7.58 -5.06 68.68
N ILE A 6 -7.90 -4.57 67.47
CA ILE A 6 -8.28 -5.39 66.32
C ILE A 6 -7.00 -5.90 65.67
N LEU A 7 -6.76 -7.21 65.79
CA LEU A 7 -5.79 -7.95 64.97
C LEU A 7 -6.29 -7.99 63.52
N LEU A 8 -5.77 -7.11 62.67
CA LEU A 8 -6.03 -7.12 61.23
C LEU A 8 -5.09 -8.14 60.57
N LEU A 9 -5.56 -9.38 60.44
CA LEU A 9 -4.89 -10.45 59.69
C LEU A 9 -5.09 -10.18 58.20
N ILE A 10 -4.15 -9.47 57.58
CA ILE A 10 -4.10 -9.26 56.13
C ILE A 10 -3.73 -10.59 55.48
N LEU A 11 -4.73 -11.34 55.03
CA LEU A 11 -4.56 -12.45 54.11
C LEU A 11 -3.99 -11.88 52.79
N LEU A 12 -2.69 -12.02 52.60
CA LEU A 12 -2.03 -11.85 51.30
C LEU A 12 -2.49 -12.99 50.37
N PHE A 13 -3.68 -12.84 49.79
CA PHE A 13 -4.03 -13.59 48.60
C PHE A 13 -3.06 -13.16 47.50
N PRO A 14 -2.31 -14.07 46.86
CA PRO A 14 -1.60 -13.74 45.65
C PRO A 14 -2.67 -13.37 44.62
N VAL A 15 -2.78 -12.09 44.29
CA VAL A 15 -3.49 -11.63 43.11
C VAL A 15 -2.69 -12.20 41.93
N SER A 16 -3.07 -13.38 41.46
CA SER A 16 -2.66 -13.84 40.13
C SER A 16 -3.30 -12.88 39.15
N ALA A 17 -2.52 -11.89 38.70
CA ALA A 17 -2.86 -11.05 37.58
C ALA A 17 -2.98 -11.95 36.34
N ASN A 18 -4.19 -12.43 36.06
CA ASN A 18 -4.54 -12.90 34.73
C ASN A 18 -4.57 -11.67 33.83
N ALA A 19 -3.43 -11.34 33.25
CA ALA A 19 -3.33 -10.42 32.14
C ALA A 19 -4.16 -11.00 30.99
N HIS A 20 -5.42 -10.55 30.88
CA HIS A 20 -6.25 -10.80 29.73
C HIS A 20 -5.60 -10.10 28.53
N ASN A 21 -4.75 -10.84 27.80
CA ASN A 21 -4.17 -10.43 26.53
C ASN A 21 -5.31 -10.20 25.52
N LYS A 22 -5.87 -8.99 25.48
CA LYS A 22 -6.76 -8.57 24.39
C LYS A 22 -5.94 -8.66 23.09
N PRO A 23 -6.35 -9.49 22.12
CA PRO A 23 -5.56 -9.69 20.91
C PRO A 23 -5.50 -8.37 20.15
N LEU A 24 -4.27 -7.91 19.87
CA LEU A 24 -4.00 -6.78 18.99
C LEU A 24 -4.88 -6.89 17.74
N LEU A 25 -5.74 -5.89 17.54
CA LEU A 25 -6.76 -5.88 16.48
C LEU A 25 -6.11 -6.18 15.13
N LYS A 26 -6.51 -7.32 14.54
CA LYS A 26 -5.94 -7.83 13.30
C LYS A 26 -6.81 -7.39 12.13
N LYS A 27 -6.34 -6.41 11.34
CA LYS A 27 -7.04 -6.00 10.12
C LYS A 27 -6.72 -6.97 8.98
N VAL A 28 -7.74 -7.40 8.24
CA VAL A 28 -7.62 -8.34 7.12
C VAL A 28 -7.88 -7.61 5.80
N TYR A 29 -7.01 -7.84 4.83
CA TYR A 29 -7.08 -7.33 3.46
C TYR A 29 -7.08 -8.50 2.48
N LYS A 30 -7.60 -8.26 1.28
CA LYS A 30 -7.51 -9.19 0.15
C LYS A 30 -6.74 -8.54 -0.97
N LEU A 31 -6.02 -9.34 -1.75
CA LEU A 31 -5.44 -8.85 -3.00
C LEU A 31 -6.52 -8.44 -3.98
N ALA A 32 -6.28 -7.32 -4.66
CA ALA A 32 -7.07 -6.88 -5.79
C ALA A 32 -6.99 -7.89 -6.94
N GLU A 33 -8.08 -7.97 -7.70
CA GLU A 33 -8.15 -8.69 -8.96
C GLU A 33 -7.23 -8.04 -10.01
N LYS A 34 -6.98 -8.77 -11.09
CA LYS A 34 -6.15 -8.26 -12.19
C LYS A 34 -6.85 -7.12 -12.92
N PHE A 35 -6.07 -6.23 -13.50
CA PHE A 35 -6.58 -5.11 -14.29
C PHE A 35 -7.34 -5.57 -15.55
N GLU A 36 -8.43 -4.88 -15.86
CA GLU A 36 -9.16 -5.04 -17.12
C GLU A 36 -8.61 -4.09 -18.19
N VAL A 37 -7.61 -4.57 -18.92
CA VAL A 37 -6.73 -3.71 -19.73
C VAL A 37 -7.23 -3.38 -21.13
N LYS A 38 -8.28 -4.07 -21.62
CA LYS A 38 -8.68 -4.00 -23.03
C LYS A 38 -9.07 -2.58 -23.46
N ARG A 39 -9.95 -1.92 -22.72
CA ARG A 39 -10.40 -0.55 -23.06
C ARG A 39 -9.27 0.47 -22.92
N GLY A 40 -8.48 0.39 -21.86
CA GLY A 40 -7.32 1.27 -21.67
C GLY A 40 -6.29 1.14 -22.80
N LYS A 41 -6.03 -0.08 -23.27
CA LYS A 41 -5.16 -0.33 -24.43
C LYS A 41 -5.69 0.33 -25.70
N GLU A 42 -6.98 0.16 -25.99
CA GLU A 42 -7.60 0.77 -27.16
C GLU A 42 -7.53 2.30 -27.12
N LEU A 43 -7.81 2.91 -25.95
CA LEU A 43 -7.71 4.36 -25.75
C LEU A 43 -6.28 4.85 -25.94
N PHE A 44 -5.31 4.15 -25.35
CA PHE A 44 -3.88 4.49 -25.45
C PHE A 44 -3.39 4.49 -26.89
N GLN A 45 -3.83 3.51 -27.69
CA GLN A 45 -3.48 3.42 -29.12
C GLN A 45 -4.19 4.48 -29.95
N LYS A 46 -5.51 4.62 -29.79
CA LYS A 46 -6.34 5.54 -30.61
C LYS A 46 -5.97 7.01 -30.41
N ASN A 47 -5.50 7.38 -29.23
CA ASN A 47 -5.20 8.78 -28.88
C ASN A 47 -3.72 9.14 -29.02
N GLY A 48 -2.93 8.31 -29.72
CA GLY A 48 -1.54 8.62 -30.04
C GLY A 48 -0.57 8.57 -28.85
N CYS A 49 -0.98 8.05 -27.69
CA CYS A 49 -0.13 7.97 -26.50
C CYS A 49 1.16 7.16 -26.79
N ALA A 50 1.03 6.11 -27.60
CA ALA A 50 2.14 5.24 -28.02
C ALA A 50 3.21 5.99 -28.84
N MET A 51 2.88 7.11 -29.50
CA MET A 51 3.85 7.87 -30.30
C MET A 51 4.98 8.44 -29.43
N CYS A 52 4.67 8.78 -28.17
CA CYS A 52 5.65 9.27 -27.21
C CYS A 52 6.03 8.18 -26.21
N HIS A 53 5.05 7.46 -25.64
CA HIS A 53 5.30 6.50 -24.57
C HIS A 53 5.72 5.09 -25.04
N GLY A 54 5.65 4.81 -26.34
CA GLY A 54 5.90 3.48 -26.91
C GLY A 54 4.70 2.54 -26.74
N GLU A 55 4.55 1.56 -27.64
CA GLU A 55 3.51 0.53 -27.50
C GLU A 55 3.72 -0.36 -26.27
N ASP A 56 4.97 -0.51 -25.86
CA ASP A 56 5.39 -1.27 -24.68
C ASP A 56 5.40 -0.43 -23.39
N GLY A 57 5.10 0.88 -23.47
CA GLY A 57 5.10 1.78 -22.32
C GLY A 57 6.50 2.11 -21.77
N SER A 58 7.58 1.83 -22.52
CA SER A 58 8.96 2.08 -22.08
C SER A 58 9.34 3.56 -22.04
N GLY A 59 8.52 4.45 -22.58
CA GLY A 59 8.83 5.87 -22.77
C GLY A 59 9.66 6.16 -24.02
N ASN A 60 9.90 5.16 -24.87
CA ASN A 60 10.74 5.24 -26.07
C ASN A 60 9.90 5.19 -27.37
N GLY A 61 8.76 5.87 -27.39
CA GLY A 61 7.96 5.96 -28.61
C GLY A 61 8.71 6.68 -29.75
N PRO A 62 8.24 6.58 -31.01
CA PRO A 62 8.89 7.18 -32.17
C PRO A 62 9.22 8.68 -32.04
N MET A 63 8.45 9.43 -31.25
CA MET A 63 8.67 10.85 -31.01
C MET A 63 9.58 11.14 -29.81
N ALA A 64 9.86 10.15 -28.95
CA ALA A 64 10.49 10.36 -27.65
C ALA A 64 11.86 11.05 -27.72
N SER A 65 12.70 10.72 -28.72
CA SER A 65 14.03 11.31 -28.90
C SER A 65 14.01 12.78 -29.31
N SER A 66 12.88 13.28 -29.81
CA SER A 66 12.71 14.69 -30.20
C SER A 66 12.18 15.57 -29.07
N LEU A 67 11.76 14.97 -27.95
CA LEU A 67 11.19 15.68 -26.82
C LEU A 67 12.29 16.19 -25.88
N LYS A 68 12.13 17.41 -25.37
CA LYS A 68 13.03 17.98 -24.37
C LYS A 68 13.11 17.15 -23.08
N ASN A 69 11.97 16.58 -22.68
CA ASN A 69 11.84 15.72 -21.51
C ASN A 69 11.45 14.32 -21.97
N HIS A 70 12.14 13.30 -21.47
CA HIS A 70 11.78 11.91 -21.77
C HIS A 70 10.39 11.57 -21.21
N PRO A 71 9.52 10.92 -22.00
CA PRO A 71 8.28 10.38 -21.51
C PRO A 71 8.51 9.39 -20.37
N ARG A 72 7.56 9.31 -19.44
CA ARG A 72 7.63 8.39 -18.31
C ARG A 72 7.73 6.94 -18.80
N ASN A 73 8.62 6.17 -18.19
CA ASN A 73 8.70 4.73 -18.40
C ASN A 73 7.74 4.01 -17.44
N PHE A 74 6.64 3.49 -17.98
CA PHE A 74 5.60 2.81 -17.21
C PHE A 74 6.01 1.42 -16.72
N GLN A 75 7.07 0.84 -17.28
CA GLN A 75 7.66 -0.43 -16.81
C GLN A 75 8.56 -0.22 -15.58
N ASN A 76 9.07 1.00 -15.37
CA ASN A 76 10.04 1.28 -14.33
C ASN A 76 9.38 1.34 -12.94
N TYR A 77 9.82 0.44 -12.05
CA TYR A 77 9.30 0.36 -10.68
C TYR A 77 9.44 1.68 -9.92
N TYR A 78 10.62 2.29 -9.92
CA TYR A 78 10.89 3.47 -9.12
C TYR A 78 10.14 4.71 -9.64
N GLU A 79 9.83 4.76 -10.94
CA GLU A 79 9.01 5.81 -11.53
C GLU A 79 7.52 5.67 -11.24
N MET A 80 7.01 4.45 -11.08
CA MET A 80 5.57 4.19 -10.99
C MET A 80 5.08 3.80 -9.59
N HIS A 81 5.87 3.08 -8.78
CA HIS A 81 5.42 2.47 -7.52
C HIS A 81 4.78 3.46 -6.53
N ARG A 82 5.29 4.70 -6.46
CA ARG A 82 4.80 5.75 -5.54
C ARG A 82 3.80 6.72 -6.17
N MET A 83 3.57 6.63 -7.47
CA MET A 83 2.61 7.49 -8.14
C MET A 83 1.20 7.12 -7.66
N PRO A 84 0.38 8.07 -7.18
CA PRO A 84 -1.05 7.81 -6.95
C PRO A 84 -1.80 7.71 -8.27
N ASP A 85 -2.83 6.85 -8.35
CA ASP A 85 -3.66 6.75 -9.57
C ASP A 85 -4.30 8.10 -9.93
N VAL A 86 -4.80 8.85 -8.94
CA VAL A 86 -5.34 10.21 -9.14
C VAL A 86 -4.34 11.18 -9.78
N ARG A 87 -3.03 10.99 -9.59
CA ARG A 87 -2.00 11.82 -10.25
C ARG A 87 -1.80 11.42 -11.70
N ILE A 88 -1.96 10.13 -12.02
CA ILE A 88 -1.92 9.62 -13.41
C ILE A 88 -3.15 10.17 -14.16
N GLU A 89 -4.34 10.01 -13.56
CA GLU A 89 -5.60 10.51 -14.10
C GLU A 89 -5.55 12.02 -14.35
N GLN A 90 -5.04 12.79 -13.37
CA GLN A 90 -4.86 14.23 -13.51
C GLN A 90 -3.88 14.59 -14.63
N ALA A 91 -2.73 13.92 -14.72
CA ALA A 91 -1.75 14.17 -15.78
C ALA A 91 -2.30 13.86 -17.18
N ILE A 92 -3.20 12.88 -17.31
CA ILE A 92 -3.90 12.60 -18.57
C ILE A 92 -4.93 13.71 -18.85
N ARG A 93 -5.75 14.06 -17.87
CA ARG A 93 -6.84 15.04 -18.04
C ARG A 93 -6.33 16.44 -18.36
N GLU A 94 -5.32 16.89 -17.62
CA GLU A 94 -4.81 18.26 -17.65
C GLU A 94 -3.54 18.41 -18.49
N GLY A 95 -2.93 17.30 -18.89
CA GLY A 95 -1.60 17.31 -19.48
C GLY A 95 -0.53 17.65 -18.45
N LEU A 96 0.69 17.94 -18.92
CA LEU A 96 1.78 18.40 -18.05
C LEU A 96 2.39 19.68 -18.62
N GLU A 97 2.10 20.80 -17.95
CA GLU A 97 2.62 22.12 -18.31
C GLU A 97 4.15 22.12 -18.43
N GLY A 98 4.67 22.81 -19.45
CA GLY A 98 6.10 22.85 -19.74
C GLY A 98 6.68 21.56 -20.34
N THR A 99 5.84 20.60 -20.72
CA THR A 99 6.22 19.37 -21.43
C THR A 99 5.43 19.22 -22.73
N ALA A 100 5.75 18.19 -23.52
CA ALA A 100 5.00 17.84 -24.72
C ALA A 100 3.75 16.97 -24.47
N MET A 101 3.44 16.64 -23.21
CA MET A 101 2.28 15.82 -22.86
C MET A 101 1.00 16.68 -22.93
N PRO A 102 0.10 16.45 -23.91
CA PRO A 102 -1.11 17.24 -24.07
C PRO A 102 -2.17 16.86 -23.03
N ALA A 103 -3.16 17.74 -22.88
CA ALA A 103 -4.35 17.48 -22.09
C ALA A 103 -5.39 16.67 -22.87
N PHE A 104 -6.09 15.78 -22.18
CA PHE A 104 -7.25 15.03 -22.71
C PHE A 104 -8.48 15.29 -21.83
N PRO A 105 -9.05 16.51 -21.84
CA PRO A 105 -10.12 16.91 -20.92
C PRO A 105 -11.42 16.13 -21.15
N ASP A 106 -11.63 15.64 -22.37
CA ASP A 106 -12.88 15.00 -22.80
C ASP A 106 -13.00 13.54 -22.34
N PHE A 107 -11.94 12.93 -21.78
CA PHE A 107 -12.06 11.60 -21.20
C PHE A 107 -12.98 11.62 -19.98
N SER A 108 -13.94 10.70 -19.98
CA SER A 108 -14.74 10.39 -18.80
C SER A 108 -13.86 9.83 -17.68
N ASP A 109 -14.32 9.93 -16.42
CA ASP A 109 -13.61 9.34 -15.27
C ASP A 109 -13.38 7.84 -15.47
N LYS A 110 -14.32 7.16 -16.13
CA LYS A 110 -14.18 5.75 -16.47
C LYS A 110 -13.04 5.49 -17.45
N GLU A 111 -12.90 6.30 -18.49
CA GLU A 111 -11.81 6.16 -19.46
C GLU A 111 -10.45 6.45 -18.83
N LEU A 112 -10.39 7.43 -17.91
CA LEU A 112 -9.17 7.69 -17.14
C LEU A 112 -8.79 6.52 -16.24
N ILE A 113 -9.75 5.88 -15.58
CA ILE A 113 -9.51 4.67 -14.79
C ILE A 113 -9.03 3.52 -15.68
N ASP A 114 -9.70 3.28 -16.82
CA ASP A 114 -9.34 2.21 -17.76
C ASP A 114 -7.92 2.44 -18.34
N LEU A 115 -7.56 3.69 -18.68
CA LEU A 115 -6.20 4.08 -19.08
C LEU A 115 -5.21 3.85 -17.94
N THR A 116 -5.50 4.32 -16.73
CA THR A 116 -4.61 4.19 -15.57
C THR A 116 -4.31 2.73 -15.27
N GLN A 117 -5.31 1.85 -15.31
CA GLN A 117 -5.12 0.41 -15.17
C GLN A 117 -4.22 -0.17 -16.28
N TYR A 118 -4.41 0.25 -17.53
CA TYR A 118 -3.52 -0.15 -18.62
C TYR A 118 -2.07 0.33 -18.40
N LEU A 119 -1.87 1.57 -17.98
CA LEU A 119 -0.54 2.11 -17.67
C LEU A 119 0.14 1.34 -16.52
N ARG A 120 -0.62 0.93 -15.51
CA ARG A 120 -0.12 0.06 -14.42
C ARG A 120 0.27 -1.32 -14.91
N SER A 121 -0.47 -1.85 -15.89
CA SER A 121 -0.32 -3.22 -16.38
C SER A 121 1.06 -3.54 -16.97
N PHE A 122 1.75 -2.51 -17.48
CA PHE A 122 3.13 -2.64 -17.96
C PHE A 122 4.08 -3.15 -16.86
N MET A 123 3.87 -2.72 -15.61
CA MET A 123 4.70 -3.08 -14.47
C MET A 123 4.11 -4.22 -13.64
N ILE A 124 2.79 -4.24 -13.42
CA ILE A 124 2.11 -5.11 -12.44
C ILE A 124 0.72 -5.54 -12.93
N ASP A 125 0.24 -6.71 -12.52
CA ASP A 125 -1.09 -7.20 -12.93
C ASP A 125 -2.21 -6.68 -12.02
N SER A 126 -1.91 -6.37 -10.75
CA SER A 126 -2.86 -5.77 -9.81
C SER A 126 -2.21 -4.85 -8.79
N TYR A 127 -2.99 -3.91 -8.26
CA TYR A 127 -2.55 -2.93 -7.27
C TYR A 127 -3.53 -2.87 -6.09
N THR A 128 -3.02 -3.06 -4.88
CA THR A 128 -3.84 -3.05 -3.64
C THR A 128 -3.32 -1.97 -2.71
N THR A 129 -4.19 -1.05 -2.26
CA THR A 129 -3.82 -0.09 -1.19
C THR A 129 -4.33 -0.61 0.15
N VAL A 130 -3.46 -0.62 1.15
CA VAL A 130 -3.80 -1.00 2.54
C VAL A 130 -3.46 0.14 3.49
N ASP A 131 -4.42 0.52 4.33
CA ASP A 131 -4.26 1.60 5.32
C ASP A 131 -4.06 1.01 6.71
N ILE A 132 -2.82 1.04 7.22
CA ILE A 132 -2.47 0.45 8.51
C ILE A 132 -2.10 1.49 9.56
N CYS A 133 -2.34 1.12 10.81
CA CYS A 133 -1.86 1.83 11.98
C CYS A 133 -0.45 1.38 12.39
N LEU A 134 0.30 2.30 13.00
CA LEU A 134 1.67 2.10 13.48
C LEU A 134 1.89 0.84 14.33
N TYR A 135 0.96 0.50 15.20
CA TYR A 135 1.07 -0.63 16.14
C TYR A 135 0.13 -1.79 15.78
N GLU A 136 -0.60 -1.71 14.67
CA GLU A 136 -1.50 -2.78 14.26
C GLU A 136 -0.79 -3.84 13.45
N LYS A 137 -1.15 -5.09 13.75
CA LYS A 137 -0.77 -6.23 12.94
C LYS A 137 -1.82 -6.41 11.85
N SER A 138 -1.38 -6.43 10.60
CA SER A 138 -2.25 -6.60 9.44
C SER A 138 -2.01 -7.93 8.76
N VAL A 139 -3.06 -8.48 8.16
CA VAL A 139 -2.98 -9.66 7.31
C VAL A 139 -3.55 -9.37 5.94
N LEU A 140 -2.80 -9.78 4.93
CA LEU A 140 -3.22 -9.81 3.55
C LEU A 140 -3.42 -11.27 3.14
N GLU A 141 -4.63 -11.56 2.66
CA GLU A 141 -4.99 -12.82 2.03
C GLU A 141 -4.61 -12.73 0.55
N ALA A 142 -3.60 -13.52 0.18
CA ALA A 142 -3.01 -13.55 -1.14
C ALA A 142 -3.45 -14.78 -1.94
N SER A 143 -4.67 -15.29 -1.70
CA SER A 143 -5.22 -16.44 -2.44
C SER A 143 -5.35 -16.19 -3.95
N GLY A 144 -5.39 -14.93 -4.38
CA GLY A 144 -5.34 -14.54 -5.80
C GLY A 144 -3.92 -14.44 -6.39
N ALA A 145 -2.87 -14.70 -5.61
CA ALA A 145 -1.50 -14.69 -6.10
C ALA A 145 -1.19 -15.98 -6.88
N PRO A 146 -0.32 -15.93 -7.91
CA PRO A 146 0.06 -17.12 -8.67
C PRO A 146 0.80 -18.13 -7.79
N GLN A 147 0.63 -19.43 -8.04
CA GLN A 147 1.37 -20.46 -7.30
C GLN A 147 2.89 -20.23 -7.36
N GLY A 148 3.61 -20.50 -6.27
CA GLY A 148 5.07 -20.32 -6.22
C GLY A 148 5.53 -18.86 -6.23
N TYR A 149 4.68 -17.92 -5.83
CA TYR A 149 5.09 -16.52 -5.63
C TYR A 149 5.99 -16.36 -4.40
N HIS A 150 6.89 -15.37 -4.45
CA HIS A 150 7.59 -14.86 -3.27
C HIS A 150 7.22 -13.39 -3.01
N VAL A 151 7.61 -12.87 -1.85
CA VAL A 151 7.30 -11.49 -1.46
C VAL A 151 8.59 -10.76 -1.17
N GLU A 152 8.76 -9.60 -1.79
CA GLU A 152 9.82 -8.64 -1.50
C GLU A 152 9.23 -7.43 -0.77
N VAL A 153 10.02 -6.82 0.09
CA VAL A 153 9.63 -5.67 0.91
C VAL A 153 10.57 -4.52 0.59
N ASP A 154 10.02 -3.35 0.26
CA ASP A 154 10.83 -2.18 -0.11
C ASP A 154 11.70 -1.66 1.05
N GLU A 155 11.17 -1.69 2.28
CA GLU A 155 11.84 -1.19 3.50
C GLU A 155 11.80 -2.25 4.61
N PRO A 156 12.57 -3.36 4.48
CA PRO A 156 12.53 -4.48 5.42
C PRO A 156 13.04 -4.10 6.83
N GLU A 157 13.75 -2.98 6.96
CA GLU A 157 14.17 -2.40 8.24
C GLU A 157 13.01 -1.74 9.00
N ARG A 158 11.95 -1.30 8.29
CA ARG A 158 10.75 -0.65 8.85
C ARG A 158 9.57 -1.57 8.99
N LEU A 159 9.49 -2.63 8.18
CA LEU A 159 8.36 -3.53 8.13
C LEU A 159 8.80 -4.96 8.47
N GLU A 160 8.16 -5.59 9.44
CA GLU A 160 8.26 -7.03 9.65
C GLU A 160 7.19 -7.72 8.81
N PHE A 161 7.57 -8.77 8.10
CA PHE A 161 6.69 -9.57 7.26
C PHE A 161 6.90 -11.07 7.53
N LYS A 162 5.79 -11.83 7.53
CA LYS A 162 5.78 -13.29 7.60
C LYS A 162 4.75 -13.86 6.62
N LYS A 163 5.19 -14.80 5.77
CA LYS A 163 4.33 -15.61 4.88
C LYS A 163 4.02 -16.95 5.54
N ARG A 164 2.75 -17.38 5.52
CA ARG A 164 2.33 -18.75 5.85
C ARG A 164 1.23 -19.17 4.88
N GLY A 165 1.56 -20.07 3.95
CA GLY A 165 0.68 -20.36 2.82
C GLY A 165 0.35 -19.06 2.06
N ASP A 166 -0.93 -18.78 1.88
CA ASP A 166 -1.44 -17.58 1.20
C ASP A 166 -1.68 -16.39 2.14
N LYS A 167 -1.35 -16.52 3.43
CA LYS A 167 -1.49 -15.42 4.39
C LYS A 167 -0.17 -14.70 4.57
N ILE A 168 -0.19 -13.40 4.27
CA ILE A 168 0.91 -12.46 4.45
C ILE A 168 0.58 -11.64 5.68
N THR A 169 1.39 -11.72 6.72
CA THR A 169 1.23 -10.91 7.93
C THR A 169 2.32 -9.86 7.99
N PHE A 170 1.96 -8.62 8.30
CA PHE A 170 2.91 -7.53 8.39
C PHE A 170 2.58 -6.53 9.50
N GLN A 171 3.63 -5.91 10.06
CA GLN A 171 3.56 -4.90 11.11
C GLN A 171 4.78 -3.98 11.07
N ILE A 172 4.66 -2.76 11.59
CA ILE A 172 5.77 -1.80 11.61
C ILE A 172 6.74 -2.15 12.76
N LYS A 173 8.03 -2.18 12.43
CA LYS A 173 9.13 -2.35 13.40
C LYS A 173 9.43 -1.03 14.09
N ASN A 174 9.77 -1.10 15.38
CA ASN A 174 10.27 0.05 16.15
C ASN A 174 9.38 1.30 15.99
N TRP A 175 8.05 1.11 16.01
CA TRP A 175 7.07 2.16 15.72
C TRP A 175 7.25 3.42 16.58
N GLY A 176 7.84 3.31 17.77
CA GLY A 176 8.20 4.43 18.64
C GLY A 176 9.09 5.49 17.98
N LYS A 177 9.98 5.11 17.04
CA LYS A 177 10.81 6.05 16.26
C LYS A 177 10.02 6.84 15.20
N PHE A 178 8.75 6.49 15.00
CA PHE A 178 7.86 7.08 14.01
C PHE A 178 6.66 7.78 14.66
N LEU A 179 6.66 7.88 16.00
CA LEU A 179 5.72 8.73 16.74
C LEU A 179 5.91 10.18 16.30
N GLY A 180 4.83 10.82 15.87
CA GLY A 180 4.84 12.21 15.38
C GLY A 180 5.16 12.40 13.90
N LYS A 181 5.56 11.35 13.15
CA LYS A 181 5.67 11.48 11.69
C LYS A 181 4.30 11.58 11.03
N LYS A 182 4.21 12.39 9.98
CA LYS A 182 3.10 12.33 9.02
C LYS A 182 3.04 10.93 8.39
N SER A 183 1.89 10.56 7.83
CA SER A 183 1.70 9.28 7.15
C SER A 183 2.77 9.04 6.07
N TRP A 184 3.20 7.81 5.89
CA TRP A 184 4.12 7.43 4.81
C TRP A 184 3.63 6.21 4.05
N ARG A 185 4.33 5.85 2.96
CA ARG A 185 4.05 4.65 2.17
C ARG A 185 5.28 3.76 2.05
N THR A 186 5.03 2.46 2.13
CA THR A 186 5.98 1.40 1.79
C THR A 186 5.25 0.34 0.96
N HIS A 187 5.96 -0.62 0.36
CA HIS A 187 5.32 -1.61 -0.49
C HIS A 187 5.74 -3.04 -0.15
N LEU A 188 4.79 -3.96 -0.35
CA LEU A 188 5.08 -5.37 -0.57
C LEU A 188 4.93 -5.65 -2.05
N ARG A 189 5.94 -6.27 -2.64
CA ARG A 189 5.94 -6.74 -4.02
C ARG A 189 5.71 -8.24 -4.04
N ILE A 190 4.62 -8.67 -4.66
CA ILE A 190 4.33 -10.08 -4.91
C ILE A 190 4.97 -10.45 -6.23
N MET A 191 5.95 -11.34 -6.18
CA MET A 191 6.84 -11.67 -7.27
C MET A 191 6.54 -13.05 -7.83
N LYS A 192 6.69 -13.22 -9.15
CA LYS A 192 6.68 -14.53 -9.82
C LYS A 192 7.87 -14.58 -10.76
N GLY A 193 8.91 -15.32 -10.38
CA GLY A 193 10.23 -15.14 -10.99
C GLY A 193 10.71 -13.72 -10.76
N GLU A 194 11.15 -13.04 -11.82
CA GLU A 194 11.65 -11.65 -11.74
C GLU A 194 10.55 -10.59 -11.93
N ARG A 195 9.32 -10.99 -12.30
CA ARG A 195 8.21 -10.06 -12.54
C ARG A 195 7.44 -9.76 -11.25
N ILE A 196 7.15 -8.48 -11.04
CA ILE A 196 6.19 -8.04 -10.03
C ILE A 196 4.78 -8.33 -10.56
N VAL A 197 4.05 -9.23 -9.93
CA VAL A 197 2.68 -9.58 -10.33
C VAL A 197 1.66 -8.70 -9.61
N SER A 198 1.87 -8.42 -8.33
CA SER A 198 0.97 -7.54 -7.58
C SER A 198 1.76 -6.62 -6.67
N LEU A 199 1.35 -5.36 -6.62
CA LEU A 199 1.94 -4.36 -5.75
C LEU A 199 0.94 -4.00 -4.63
N VAL A 200 1.38 -4.15 -3.39
CA VAL A 200 0.60 -3.79 -2.22
C VAL A 200 1.18 -2.50 -1.65
N SER A 201 0.50 -1.38 -1.85
CA SER A 201 0.88 -0.09 -1.27
C SER A 201 0.36 0.03 0.15
N ILE A 202 1.28 -0.02 1.11
CA ILE A 202 0.99 0.12 2.52
C ILE A 202 1.09 1.59 2.90
N LYS A 203 -0.06 2.24 3.12
CA LYS A 203 -0.15 3.58 3.69
C LYS A 203 -0.20 3.47 5.21
N VAL A 204 0.86 3.92 5.86
CA VAL A 204 0.98 3.90 7.32
C VAL A 204 0.54 5.24 7.88
N LYS A 205 -0.36 5.24 8.87
CA LYS A 205 -0.88 6.44 9.52
C LYS A 205 -0.59 6.43 11.02
N PRO A 206 -0.35 7.61 11.64
CA PRO A 206 -0.32 7.74 13.09
C PRO A 206 -1.74 7.54 13.65
N CYS A 207 -1.92 6.58 14.56
CA CYS A 207 -3.24 6.19 15.08
C CYS A 207 -3.51 6.79 16.46
N LEU A 208 -3.44 8.13 16.51
CA LEU A 208 -3.54 8.94 17.73
C LEU A 208 -4.82 8.64 18.53
N GLY A 209 -5.98 8.54 17.89
CA GLY A 209 -7.26 8.27 18.59
C GLY A 209 -7.42 6.85 19.15
N LYS A 210 -6.67 5.87 18.64
CA LYS A 210 -6.69 4.48 19.15
C LYS A 210 -5.64 4.26 20.26
N ILE A 211 -4.62 5.13 20.36
CA ILE A 211 -3.65 5.10 21.48
C ILE A 211 -4.36 5.42 22.80
N GLU A 212 -5.27 6.39 22.83
CA GLU A 212 -6.06 6.67 24.05
C GLU A 212 -6.89 5.48 24.51
N GLN A 213 -7.45 4.71 23.59
CA GLN A 213 -8.20 3.49 23.90
C GLN A 213 -7.29 2.35 24.40
N LEU A 214 -6.11 2.19 23.78
CA LEU A 214 -5.10 1.22 24.20
C LEU A 214 -4.51 1.55 25.58
N VAL A 215 -4.16 2.82 25.82
CA VAL A 215 -3.64 3.30 27.10
C VAL A 215 -4.69 3.15 28.21
N LYS A 216 -5.96 3.51 27.95
CA LYS A 216 -7.05 3.26 28.90
C LYS A 216 -7.21 1.77 29.25
N SER A 217 -7.08 0.88 28.27
CA SER A 217 -7.18 -0.56 28.49
C SER A 217 -5.96 -1.21 29.18
N LEU A 218 -4.84 -0.49 29.29
CA LEU A 218 -3.64 -0.91 30.01
C LEU A 218 -3.56 -0.30 31.42
N SER A 219 -4.37 0.72 31.69
CA SER A 219 -4.51 1.39 33.00
C SER A 219 -5.70 0.87 33.83
N GLU A 220 -6.49 -0.06 33.26
CA GLU A 220 -7.56 -0.82 33.92
C GLU A 220 -7.09 -2.27 34.15
#